data_AF-A0A5C6ZTR1-F1
#
_entry.id   AF-A0A5C6ZTR1-F1
#
_cell.length_a   1.000
_cell.length_b   1.000
_cell.length_c   1.000
_cell.angle_alpha   90.00
_cell.angle_beta   90.00
_cell.angle_gamma   90.00
#
_symmetry.space_group_name_H-M   'P 1'
#
loop_
_entity.id
_entity.type
_entity.pdbx_description
1 polymer ?
#
loop_
_entity_poly.entity_id
_entity_poly.type
_entity_poly.pdbx_seq_one_letter_code
_entity_poly.pdbx_strand_id
1 'polypeptide(L)'
;MADELKPGEDLKRAMQRRGSFLGTLRAVAWSFFGVRKGSDYEQDVSQLNPLHVIVAGVLAAVLFVLGLILLVRWVVSSGAAMN
;
A
#
# COMPACT_ATOMS: atom_id res chain seq x y z
N MET A 1 9.53 -23.13 -41.65
CA MET A 1 9.00 -23.99 -40.57
C MET A 1 8.02 -23.14 -39.80
N ALA A 2 6.73 -23.44 -39.94
CA ALA A 2 5.65 -22.72 -39.28
C ALA A 2 5.58 -23.18 -37.83
N ASP A 3 5.90 -22.28 -36.89
CA ASP A 3 5.58 -22.50 -35.48
C ASP A 3 4.05 -22.40 -35.33
N GLU A 4 3.41 -23.56 -35.36
CA GLU A 4 2.02 -23.78 -35.02
C GLU A 4 1.82 -23.38 -33.54
N LEU A 5 1.51 -22.09 -33.31
CA LEU A 5 1.12 -21.55 -32.01
C LEU A 5 -0.17 -22.24 -31.56
N LYS A 6 -0.03 -23.29 -30.75
CA LYS A 6 -1.13 -24.01 -30.13
C LYS A 6 -1.84 -23.08 -29.12
N PRO A 7 -3.08 -22.64 -29.40
CA PRO A 7 -3.77 -21.62 -28.59
C PRO A 7 -3.95 -21.99 -27.10
N GLY A 8 -3.86 -23.28 -26.77
CA GLY A 8 -4.01 -23.79 -25.41
C GLY A 8 -2.76 -23.65 -24.53
N GLU A 9 -1.55 -23.54 -25.10
CA GLU A 9 -0.32 -23.41 -24.31
C GLU A 9 -0.12 -21.98 -23.77
N ASP A 10 -0.58 -20.97 -24.52
CA ASP A 10 -0.57 -19.57 -24.10
C ASP A 10 -1.52 -19.33 -22.91
N LEU A 11 -2.69 -19.96 -22.92
CA LEU A 11 -3.62 -19.91 -21.79
C LEU A 11 -3.00 -20.54 -20.53
N LYS A 12 -2.32 -21.69 -20.69
CA LYS A 12 -1.67 -22.40 -19.59
C LYS A 12 -0.51 -21.57 -18.99
N ARG A 13 0.27 -20.87 -19.82
CA ARG A 13 1.32 -19.93 -19.39
C ARG A 13 0.75 -18.69 -18.71
N ALA A 14 -0.38 -18.16 -19.19
CA ALA A 14 -1.08 -17.04 -18.54
C ALA A 14 -1.62 -17.42 -17.16
N MET A 15 -2.17 -18.63 -16.99
CA MET A 15 -2.63 -19.16 -15.70
C MET A 15 -1.49 -19.45 -14.73
N GLN A 16 -0.28 -19.75 -15.23
CA GLN A 16 0.91 -19.95 -14.40
C GLN A 16 1.43 -18.64 -13.76
N ARG A 17 1.00 -17.47 -14.27
CA ARG A 17 1.22 -16.15 -13.64
C ARG A 17 0.30 -15.89 -12.43
N ARG A 18 0.08 -16.92 -11.60
CA ARG A 18 -0.62 -16.83 -10.31
C ARG A 18 0.13 -16.01 -9.23
N GLY A 19 1.11 -15.19 -9.62
CA GLY A 19 1.72 -14.17 -8.77
C GLY A 19 0.87 -12.90 -8.60
N SER A 20 -0.22 -12.76 -9.36
CA SER A 20 -1.08 -11.56 -9.32
C SER A 20 -1.89 -11.43 -8.03
N PHE A 21 -2.52 -12.49 -7.50
CA PHE A 21 -3.41 -12.36 -6.34
C PHE A 21 -2.68 -11.94 -5.04
N LEU A 22 -1.56 -12.60 -4.75
CA LEU A 22 -0.72 -12.23 -3.61
C LEU A 22 -0.06 -10.86 -3.83
N GLY A 23 0.25 -10.50 -5.07
CA GLY A 23 0.68 -9.17 -5.46
C GLY A 23 -0.39 -8.10 -5.25
N THR A 24 -1.66 -8.42 -5.52
CA THR A 24 -2.81 -7.55 -5.26
C THR A 24 -3.03 -7.37 -3.78
N LEU A 25 -3.00 -8.43 -2.97
CA LEU A 25 -3.09 -8.31 -1.50
C LEU A 25 -1.93 -7.50 -0.92
N ARG A 26 -0.71 -7.75 -1.40
CA ARG A 26 0.47 -6.98 -1.00
C ARG A 26 0.30 -5.52 -1.42
N ALA A 27 -0.09 -5.23 -2.65
CA ALA A 27 -0.36 -3.87 -3.12
C ALA A 27 -1.42 -3.18 -2.24
N VAL A 28 -2.50 -3.88 -1.90
CA VAL A 28 -3.54 -3.38 -1.00
C VAL A 28 -2.98 -3.08 0.39
N ALA A 29 -2.17 -3.97 0.97
CA ALA A 29 -1.55 -3.76 2.28
C ALA A 29 -0.57 -2.57 2.30
N TRP A 30 0.22 -2.38 1.24
CA TRP A 30 1.10 -1.22 1.09
C TRP A 30 0.31 0.08 0.90
N SER A 31 -0.87 0.01 0.28
CA SER A 31 -1.82 1.13 0.24
C SER A 31 -2.40 1.48 1.62
N PHE A 32 -2.57 0.52 2.53
CA PHE A 32 -3.02 0.80 3.90
C PHE A 32 -1.94 1.44 4.77
N PHE A 33 -0.68 1.04 4.60
CA PHE A 33 0.44 1.54 5.40
C PHE A 33 1.06 2.86 4.89
N GLY A 34 0.72 3.30 3.67
CA GLY A 34 1.14 4.61 3.16
C GLY A 34 2.63 4.71 2.77
N VAL A 35 3.38 3.61 2.75
CA VAL A 35 4.77 3.62 2.27
C VAL A 35 4.73 3.48 0.75
N ARG A 36 4.67 4.64 0.08
CA ARG A 36 4.89 4.77 -1.36
C ARG A 36 6.22 4.07 -1.68
N LYS A 37 6.15 2.89 -2.32
CA LYS A 37 7.31 2.19 -2.87
C LYS A 37 8.05 3.18 -3.75
N GLY A 38 9.18 3.70 -3.28
CA GLY A 38 10.05 4.60 -4.01
C GLY A 38 10.77 3.85 -5.12
N SER A 39 10.05 3.38 -6.13
CA SER A 39 10.65 2.72 -7.29
C SER A 39 10.55 3.50 -8.60
N ASP A 40 10.09 4.75 -8.57
CA ASP A 40 10.27 5.70 -9.70
C ASP A 40 10.76 7.05 -9.16
N TYR A 41 11.78 7.00 -8.29
CA TYR A 41 12.38 8.14 -7.58
C TYR A 41 13.48 8.86 -8.38
N GLU A 42 13.72 8.55 -9.66
CA GLU A 42 14.89 9.11 -10.36
C GLU A 42 14.63 9.94 -11.62
N GLN A 43 13.40 9.99 -12.17
CA GLN A 43 13.19 10.74 -13.41
C GLN A 43 12.44 12.08 -13.24
N ASP A 44 11.56 12.22 -12.24
CA ASP A 44 10.72 13.43 -12.08
C ASP A 44 10.95 14.22 -10.77
N VAL A 45 11.94 13.84 -9.95
CA VAL A 45 12.25 14.46 -8.64
C VAL A 45 12.94 15.83 -8.77
N SER A 46 13.29 16.24 -9.99
CA SER A 46 13.96 17.50 -10.29
C SER A 46 13.04 18.72 -10.41
N GLN A 47 11.71 18.54 -10.50
CA GLN A 47 10.80 19.68 -10.76
C GLN A 47 9.78 19.99 -9.65
N LEU A 48 9.54 19.11 -8.64
CA LEU A 48 8.63 19.42 -7.51
C LEU A 48 9.19 18.90 -6.17
N ASN A 49 9.37 19.83 -5.21
CA ASN A 49 10.12 19.61 -3.97
C ASN A 49 9.62 18.40 -3.13
N PRO A 50 10.46 17.35 -2.92
CA PRO A 50 10.10 16.14 -2.16
C PRO A 50 9.72 16.41 -0.70
N LEU A 51 10.03 17.61 -0.22
CA LEU A 51 9.72 18.11 1.10
C LEU A 51 8.21 18.05 1.42
N HIS A 52 7.34 18.35 0.46
CA HIS A 52 5.89 18.42 0.72
C HIS A 52 5.30 17.05 1.04
N VAL A 53 5.79 15.99 0.39
CA VAL A 53 5.36 14.61 0.63
C VAL A 53 5.78 14.14 2.03
N ILE A 54 6.98 14.53 2.47
CA ILE A 54 7.48 14.21 3.81
C ILE A 54 6.64 14.92 4.87
N VAL A 55 6.37 16.21 4.70
CA VAL A 55 5.55 16.98 5.64
C VAL A 55 4.12 16.43 5.73
N ALA A 56 3.50 16.11 4.59
CA ALA A 56 2.16 15.52 4.56
C ALA A 56 2.12 14.14 5.25
N GLY A 57 3.13 13.29 5.01
CA GLY A 57 3.23 11.97 5.65
C GLY A 57 3.43 12.07 7.17
N VAL A 58 4.26 13.01 7.63
CA VAL A 58 4.47 13.26 9.06
C VAL A 58 3.20 13.80 9.72
N LEU A 59 2.51 14.76 9.09
CA LEU A 59 1.25 15.29 9.61
C LEU A 59 0.18 14.20 9.72
N ALA A 60 0.04 13.35 8.69
CA ALA A 60 -0.90 12.25 8.71
C ALA A 60 -0.59 11.23 9.82
N ALA A 61 0.69 10.90 10.03
CA ALA A 61 1.13 10.02 11.12
C ALA A 61 0.82 10.62 12.50
N VAL A 62 1.09 11.92 12.69
CA VAL A 62 0.79 12.61 13.95
C VAL A 62 -0.71 12.60 14.23
N LEU A 63 -1.54 12.93 13.24
CA LEU A 63 -3.00 12.90 13.38
C LEU A 63 -3.52 11.49 13.69
N PHE A 64 -2.96 10.46 13.05
CA PHE A 64 -3.32 9.07 13.31
C PHE A 64 -3.05 8.67 14.76
N VAL A 65 -1.85 8.99 15.27
CA VAL A 65 -1.48 8.71 16.67
C VAL A 65 -2.37 9.47 17.64
N LEU A 66 -2.66 10.75 17.39
CA LEU A 66 -3.57 11.53 18.24
C LEU A 66 -4.98 10.94 18.25
N GLY A 67 -5.48 10.48 17.10
CA GLY A 67 -6.77 9.79 16.99
C GLY A 67 -6.81 8.52 17.85
N LEU A 68 -5.76 7.69 17.79
CA LEU A 68 -5.67 6.49 18.62
C LEU A 68 -5.61 6.83 20.11
N ILE A 69 -4.86 7.85 20.51
CA ILE A 69 -4.78 8.29 21.91
C ILE A 69 -6.16 8.76 22.39
N LEU A 70 -6.87 9.55 21.60
CA LEU A 70 -8.22 10.01 21.94
C LEU A 70 -9.20 8.84 22.05
N LEU A 71 -9.12 7.89 21.13
CA LEU A 71 -9.91 6.67 21.18
C LEU A 71 -9.65 5.88 22.45
N VAL A 72 -8.38 5.65 22.82
CA VAL A 72 -8.02 4.93 24.05
C VAL A 72 -8.50 5.68 25.29
N ARG A 73 -8.29 7.00 25.34
CA ARG A 73 -8.77 7.83 26.45
C ARG A 73 -10.29 7.77 26.57
N TRP A 74 -11.00 7.77 25.45
CA TRP A 74 -12.44 7.59 25.43
C TRP A 74 -12.84 6.21 25.96
N VAL A 75 -12.20 5.12 25.52
CA VAL A 75 -12.46 3.75 26.02
C VAL A 75 -12.23 3.64 27.54
N VAL A 76 -11.11 4.18 28.05
CA VAL A 76 -10.78 4.18 29.48
C VAL A 76 -11.79 5.01 30.28
N SER A 77 -12.15 6.19 29.78
CA SER A 77 -13.11 7.09 30.44
C SER A 77 -14.55 6.61 30.37
N SER A 78 -14.91 5.83 29.35
CA SER A 78 -16.29 5.36 29.13
C SER A 78 -16.64 4.11 29.96
N GLY A 79 -15.73 3.63 30.82
CA GLY A 79 -15.98 2.49 31.70
C GLY A 79 -15.84 1.12 31.03
N ALA A 80 -15.40 1.04 29.76
CA ALA A 80 -15.11 -0.23 29.09
C ALA A 80 -13.91 -0.98 29.70
N ALA A 81 -13.10 -0.32 30.54
CA ALA A 81 -12.06 -0.95 31.35
C ALA A 81 -12.54 -1.39 32.75
N MET A 82 -13.80 -1.11 33.10
CA MET A 82 -14.40 -1.45 34.41
C MET A 82 -15.48 -2.54 34.32
N ASN A 83 -15.67 -3.17 33.15
CA ASN A 83 -16.53 -4.34 32.94
C ASN A 83 -15.71 -5.55 32.47
#